data_AF-A0A1J4K3P6-F1
#
_entry.id   AF-A0A1J4K3P6-F1
#
_cell.length_a   1.000
_cell.length_b   1.000
_cell.length_c   1.000
_cell.angle_alpha   90.00
_cell.angle_beta   90.00
_cell.angle_gamma   90.00
#
_symmetry.space_group_name_H-M   'P 1'
#
loop_
_entity.id
_entity.type
_entity.pdbx_description
1 polymer ?
#
loop_
_entity_poly.entity_id
_entity_poly.type
_entity_poly.pdbx_seq_one_letter_code
_entity_poly.pdbx_strand_id
1 'polypeptide(L)'
;MYSLHFILDGIKNRAFQIGCEIALLKDQAEFMSTLSGIDPHVIDKLIFKIQVMTAVYKLYGAYLENMKAYSTAQSGMIPFKKVMQFHYVVLMNIKSKIIKAAEEIEGHQIALQELLNITLENYGDTIEDLLEALFYLFPYVPLLRLLLDSNKFFTELIKISIQYSPKPKEQHRESLKSVFTLLKSCEIGKIDQQATLAISEILLSIFTFRISKGRFSNNLTCFQFSERCKLLVQNHLAPLAINQEFIEHIEKNLTRNSEPVQKVPFEEMPKFLDCNIDLPLEYDNDTKSPIPCIHHIVLELRKLAIQPSISMMNLVLLRTMTLLNEAICTQGEIVGADESFQFFVAALSDARLYHLPTILEMLEKYLVPDLKTAKLQFLAAQLRIAFEFIQARPLQVPPYLLFPFKKCLIENLELHNEDPVELTGFVIYAYPTYKKKPIPAVLKCTGENSNKALMYRYIMSNTKSVLTHFKREVQTVATTHGFILYEERKDYSKMIEINNQSFVESIPEVEEISNLMIMLPQNMLKPPIQVLKMKEYEQQFIKIWQPYVSKNEKYPSRAIIEQIQFYIKDKHGNGKNGEIFEINGVLSKENIEVIKQMDIKIKGRFYIDPRIFQFLKSNSNSP
;
A
#
# COMPACT_ATOMS: atom_id res chain seq x y z
N MET A 1 16.18 0.32 14.24
CA MET A 1 15.92 -0.26 12.91
C MET A 1 17.05 -1.22 12.56
N TYR A 2 16.78 -2.40 12.02
CA TYR A 2 17.82 -3.31 11.56
C TYR A 2 18.43 -2.75 10.27
N SER A 3 19.69 -2.29 10.30
CA SER A 3 20.33 -1.63 9.13
C SER A 3 20.34 -2.50 7.88
N LEU A 4 20.44 -3.83 8.02
CA LEU A 4 20.33 -4.76 6.90
C LEU A 4 18.93 -4.72 6.26
N HIS A 5 17.87 -4.77 7.07
CA HIS A 5 16.50 -4.67 6.57
C HIS A 5 16.24 -3.31 5.93
N PHE A 6 16.76 -2.22 6.51
CA PHE A 6 16.65 -0.89 5.92
C PHE A 6 17.20 -0.83 4.48
N ILE A 7 18.42 -1.34 4.27
CA ILE A 7 19.03 -1.38 2.93
C ILE A 7 18.23 -2.30 2.01
N LEU A 8 17.90 -3.52 2.46
CA LEU A 8 17.16 -4.48 1.66
C LEU A 8 15.79 -3.92 1.25
N ASP A 9 15.08 -3.25 2.14
CA ASP A 9 13.77 -2.66 1.86
C ASP A 9 13.86 -1.52 0.86
N GLY A 10 14.86 -0.63 0.97
CA GLY A 10 15.09 0.45 0.00
C GLY A 10 15.42 -0.09 -1.40
N ILE A 11 16.35 -1.05 -1.48
CA ILE A 11 16.76 -1.68 -2.74
C ILE A 11 15.61 -2.49 -3.36
N LYS A 12 14.87 -3.26 -2.56
CA LYS A 12 13.68 -3.99 -3.02
C LYS A 12 12.61 -3.05 -3.56
N ASN A 13 12.33 -1.97 -2.83
CA ASN A 13 11.34 -0.98 -3.26
C ASN A 13 11.75 -0.32 -4.58
N ARG A 14 13.03 0.07 -4.73
CA ARG A 14 13.49 0.68 -5.97
C ARG A 14 13.49 -0.31 -7.14
N ALA A 15 13.86 -1.57 -6.90
CA ALA A 15 13.76 -2.62 -7.91
C ALA A 15 12.31 -2.80 -8.39
N PHE A 16 11.35 -2.83 -7.47
CA PHE A 16 9.92 -2.88 -7.80
C PHE A 16 9.47 -1.68 -8.65
N GLN A 17 9.80 -0.46 -8.22
CA GLN A 17 9.49 0.76 -8.97
C GLN A 17 10.01 0.71 -10.41
N ILE A 18 11.26 0.31 -10.59
CA ILE A 18 11.89 0.15 -11.93
C ILE A 18 11.15 -0.91 -12.75
N GLY A 19 10.80 -2.05 -12.14
CA GLY A 19 10.05 -3.11 -12.82
C GLY A 19 8.68 -2.65 -13.31
N CYS A 20 7.93 -1.90 -12.49
CA CYS A 20 6.66 -1.30 -12.88
C CYS A 20 6.82 -0.26 -13.98
N GLU A 21 7.87 0.57 -13.90
CA GLU A 21 8.13 1.61 -14.90
C GLU A 21 8.50 1.00 -16.25
N ILE A 22 9.28 -0.09 -16.28
CA ILE A 22 9.55 -0.88 -17.49
C ILE A 22 8.24 -1.38 -18.10
N ALA A 23 7.34 -1.95 -17.30
CA ALA A 23 6.05 -2.45 -17.80
C ALA A 23 5.22 -1.31 -18.44
N LEU A 24 5.09 -0.17 -17.75
CA LEU A 24 4.37 0.99 -18.29
C LEU A 24 5.02 1.55 -19.56
N LEU A 25 6.35 1.58 -19.64
CA LEU A 25 7.07 2.01 -20.85
C LEU A 25 6.87 1.05 -22.01
N LYS A 26 6.80 -0.26 -21.76
CA LYS A 26 6.48 -1.27 -22.78
C LYS A 26 5.06 -1.08 -23.31
N ASP A 27 4.08 -0.92 -22.42
CA ASP A 27 2.69 -0.66 -22.79
C ASP A 27 2.54 0.64 -23.59
N GLN A 28 3.30 1.68 -23.21
CA GLN A 28 3.36 2.94 -23.96
C GLN A 28 3.97 2.75 -25.34
N ALA A 29 5.11 2.07 -25.45
CA ALA A 29 5.76 1.83 -26.73
C ALA A 29 4.88 0.98 -27.67
N GLU A 30 4.20 -0.03 -27.13
CA GLU A 30 3.21 -0.82 -27.88
C GLU A 30 2.07 0.06 -28.37
N PHE A 31 1.45 0.85 -27.49
CA PHE A 31 0.39 1.78 -27.88
C PHE A 31 0.86 2.75 -28.97
N MET A 32 2.00 3.40 -28.79
CA MET A 32 2.55 4.36 -29.75
C MET A 32 2.86 3.69 -31.11
N SER A 33 3.31 2.44 -31.12
CA SER A 33 3.57 1.69 -32.36
C SER A 33 2.32 1.44 -33.22
N THR A 34 1.12 1.58 -32.63
CA THR A 34 -0.15 1.44 -33.35
C THR A 34 -0.64 2.75 -33.98
N LEU A 35 -0.03 3.88 -33.62
CA LEU A 35 -0.43 5.19 -34.12
C LEU A 35 0.31 5.52 -35.42
N SER A 36 -0.42 6.00 -36.42
CA SER A 36 0.15 6.45 -37.69
C SER A 36 0.73 7.88 -37.53
N GLY A 37 1.85 8.16 -38.20
CA GLY A 37 2.45 9.50 -38.21
C GLY A 37 3.26 9.85 -36.96
N ILE A 38 3.46 8.92 -36.02
CA ILE A 38 4.41 9.09 -34.93
C ILE A 38 5.84 9.09 -35.47
N ASP A 39 6.64 10.06 -35.04
CA ASP A 39 8.08 10.10 -35.27
C ASP A 39 8.73 8.81 -34.71
N PRO A 40 9.38 7.99 -35.55
CA PRO A 40 10.08 6.78 -35.11
C PRO A 40 11.03 7.02 -33.93
N HIS A 41 11.64 8.21 -33.84
CA HIS A 41 12.53 8.57 -32.74
C HIS A 41 11.84 8.58 -31.37
N VAL A 42 10.51 8.78 -31.31
CA VAL A 42 9.76 8.68 -30.04
C VAL A 42 9.76 7.25 -29.52
N ILE A 43 9.57 6.27 -30.42
CA ILE A 43 9.59 4.85 -30.08
C ILE A 43 11.01 4.44 -29.70
N ASP A 44 12.02 4.88 -30.46
CA ASP A 44 13.43 4.59 -30.16
C ASP A 44 13.84 5.09 -28.77
N LYS A 45 13.43 6.32 -28.40
CA LYS A 45 13.68 6.89 -27.05
C LYS A 45 13.11 5.99 -25.95
N LEU A 46 11.90 5.47 -26.12
CA LEU A 46 11.27 4.56 -25.17
C LEU A 46 12.03 3.22 -25.11
N ILE A 47 12.42 2.67 -26.25
CA ILE A 47 13.16 1.40 -26.32
C ILE A 47 14.52 1.51 -25.61
N PHE A 48 15.32 2.54 -25.90
CA PHE A 48 16.60 2.73 -25.23
C PHE A 48 16.44 2.97 -23.73
N LYS A 49 15.41 3.73 -23.31
CA LYS A 49 15.08 3.91 -21.90
C LYS A 49 14.73 2.58 -21.22
N ILE A 50 13.90 1.74 -21.86
CA ILE A 50 13.56 0.39 -21.38
C ILE A 50 14.82 -0.46 -21.21
N GLN A 51 15.75 -0.41 -22.16
CA GLN A 51 17.01 -1.17 -22.11
C GLN A 51 17.89 -0.72 -20.94
N VAL A 52 18.12 0.59 -20.77
CA VAL A 52 18.84 1.14 -19.62
C VAL A 52 18.21 0.68 -18.31
N MET A 53 16.89 0.78 -18.18
CA MET A 53 16.17 0.38 -16.97
C MET A 53 16.24 -1.13 -16.71
N THR A 54 16.21 -1.94 -17.77
CA THR A 54 16.32 -3.40 -17.69
C THR A 54 17.70 -3.82 -17.19
N ALA A 55 18.77 -3.20 -17.69
CA ALA A 55 20.13 -3.42 -17.20
C ALA A 55 20.26 -3.07 -15.71
N VAL A 56 19.73 -1.92 -15.30
CA VAL A 56 19.69 -1.50 -13.88
C VAL A 56 18.88 -2.49 -13.04
N TYR A 57 17.70 -2.91 -13.50
CA TYR A 57 16.84 -3.87 -12.80
C TYR A 57 17.55 -5.22 -12.56
N LYS A 58 18.26 -5.74 -13.57
CA LYS A 58 19.07 -6.96 -13.47
C LYS A 58 20.16 -6.82 -12.39
N LEU A 59 20.78 -5.65 -12.24
CA LEU A 59 21.76 -5.40 -11.17
C LEU A 59 21.14 -5.40 -9.77
N TYR A 60 19.99 -4.76 -9.59
CA TYR A 60 19.24 -4.81 -8.34
C TYR A 60 18.87 -6.25 -7.96
N GLY A 61 18.41 -7.05 -8.93
CA GLY A 61 18.12 -8.49 -8.75
C GLY A 61 19.34 -9.26 -8.28
N ALA A 62 20.47 -9.13 -8.98
CA ALA A 62 21.72 -9.80 -8.62
C ALA A 62 22.22 -9.41 -7.22
N TYR A 63 22.11 -8.13 -6.85
CA TYR A 63 22.47 -7.67 -5.50
C TYR A 63 21.57 -8.30 -4.43
N LEU A 64 20.25 -8.31 -4.65
CA LEU A 64 19.28 -8.84 -3.69
C LEU A 64 19.45 -10.36 -3.49
N GLU A 65 19.67 -11.11 -4.57
CA GLU A 65 19.96 -12.56 -4.51
C GLU A 65 21.17 -12.87 -3.62
N ASN A 66 22.25 -12.11 -3.80
CA ASN A 66 23.48 -12.30 -3.01
C ASN A 66 23.33 -11.83 -1.56
N MET A 67 22.56 -10.76 -1.32
CA MET A 67 22.29 -10.29 0.04
C MET A 67 21.35 -11.21 0.83
N LYS A 68 20.46 -11.96 0.16
CA LYS A 68 19.53 -12.89 0.82
C LYS A 68 20.26 -13.91 1.70
N ALA A 69 21.41 -14.42 1.26
CA ALA A 69 22.24 -15.38 2.01
C ALA A 69 22.63 -14.89 3.42
N TYR A 70 22.83 -13.59 3.60
CA TYR A 70 23.17 -12.99 4.89
C TYR A 70 21.95 -12.70 5.76
N SER A 71 20.76 -12.56 5.14
CA SER A 71 19.51 -12.31 5.85
C SER A 71 18.90 -13.56 6.47
N THR A 72 19.09 -14.73 5.86
CA THR A 72 18.55 -16.02 6.34
C THR A 72 19.45 -16.69 7.38
N ALA A 73 20.76 -16.41 7.35
CA ALA A 73 21.74 -17.09 8.20
C ALA A 73 21.93 -16.47 9.61
N GLN A 74 21.34 -15.31 9.91
CA GLN A 74 21.57 -14.61 11.19
C GLN A 74 20.25 -14.16 11.84
N SER A 75 19.80 -14.91 12.85
CA SER A 75 18.74 -14.50 13.77
C SER A 75 19.30 -13.56 14.84
N GLY A 76 19.36 -12.25 14.57
CA GLY A 76 19.81 -11.25 15.56
C GLY A 76 20.10 -9.86 14.99
N MET A 77 20.32 -8.87 15.87
CA MET A 77 20.76 -7.53 15.46
C MET A 77 22.19 -7.57 14.90
N ILE A 78 22.33 -7.28 13.60
CA ILE A 78 23.63 -7.22 12.92
C ILE A 78 24.21 -5.81 13.06
N PRO A 79 25.42 -5.62 13.60
CA PRO A 79 26.04 -4.31 13.72
C PRO A 79 26.22 -3.62 12.36
N PHE A 80 26.02 -2.29 12.31
CA PHE A 80 26.09 -1.50 11.08
C PHE A 80 27.39 -1.74 10.28
N LYS A 81 28.55 -1.76 10.95
CA LYS A 81 29.85 -2.04 10.31
C LYS A 81 29.86 -3.38 9.57
N LYS A 82 29.24 -4.42 10.15
CA LYS A 82 29.15 -5.76 9.55
C LYS A 82 28.19 -5.77 8.37
N VAL A 83 27.09 -5.03 8.44
CA VAL A 83 26.17 -4.83 7.30
C VAL A 83 26.89 -4.15 6.11
N MET A 84 27.71 -3.13 6.36
CA MET A 84 28.51 -2.47 5.32
C MET A 84 29.59 -3.40 4.73
N GLN A 85 30.14 -4.31 5.53
CA GLN A 85 31.05 -5.35 5.01
C GLN A 85 30.31 -6.32 4.09
N PHE A 86 29.10 -6.76 4.46
CA PHE A 86 28.29 -7.61 3.58
C PHE A 86 27.97 -6.93 2.26
N HIS A 87 27.55 -5.66 2.29
CA HIS A 87 27.32 -4.87 1.09
C HIS A 87 28.55 -4.88 0.16
N TYR A 88 29.74 -4.57 0.70
CA TYR A 88 30.97 -4.55 -0.08
C TYR A 88 31.34 -5.92 -0.66
N VAL A 89 31.24 -6.99 0.13
CA VAL A 89 31.48 -8.36 -0.34
C VAL A 89 30.52 -8.73 -1.47
N VAL A 90 29.23 -8.38 -1.33
CA VAL A 90 28.25 -8.62 -2.39
C VAL A 90 28.60 -7.87 -3.67
N LEU A 91 28.96 -6.58 -3.59
CA LEU A 91 29.39 -5.81 -4.76
C LEU A 91 30.60 -6.44 -5.45
N MET A 92 31.58 -6.92 -4.69
CA MET A 92 32.76 -7.61 -5.26
C MET A 92 32.38 -8.93 -5.93
N ASN A 93 31.45 -9.70 -5.34
CA ASN A 93 30.97 -10.95 -5.93
C ASN A 93 30.22 -10.74 -7.25
N ILE A 94 29.53 -9.61 -7.41
CA ILE A 94 28.80 -9.27 -8.64
C ILE A 94 29.55 -8.28 -9.53
N LYS A 95 30.84 -8.01 -9.27
CA LYS A 95 31.62 -6.97 -9.96
C LYS A 95 31.62 -7.13 -11.48
N SER A 96 31.79 -8.35 -11.99
CA SER A 96 31.75 -8.62 -13.44
C SER A 96 30.38 -8.30 -14.06
N LYS A 97 29.29 -8.59 -13.34
CA LYS A 97 27.93 -8.22 -13.75
C LYS A 97 27.74 -6.70 -13.76
N ILE A 98 28.29 -6.00 -12.75
CA ILE A 98 28.25 -4.53 -12.68
C ILE A 98 28.98 -3.90 -13.88
N ILE A 99 30.19 -4.37 -14.21
CA ILE A 99 30.98 -3.85 -15.33
C ILE A 99 30.22 -4.04 -16.65
N LYS A 100 29.72 -5.26 -16.91
CA LYS A 100 28.96 -5.55 -18.14
C LYS A 100 27.70 -4.68 -18.25
N ALA A 101 26.96 -4.52 -17.16
CA ALA A 101 25.77 -3.68 -17.16
C ALA A 101 26.11 -2.19 -17.33
N ALA A 102 27.25 -1.73 -16.80
CA ALA A 102 27.71 -0.36 -17.01
C ALA A 102 28.02 -0.08 -18.49
N GLU A 103 28.67 -1.02 -19.19
CA GLU A 103 28.92 -0.94 -20.64
C GLU A 103 27.60 -0.91 -21.45
N GLU A 104 26.64 -1.77 -21.10
CA GLU A 104 25.31 -1.80 -21.71
C GLU A 104 24.56 -0.47 -21.50
N ILE A 105 24.53 0.04 -20.27
CA ILE A 105 23.91 1.31 -19.94
C ILE A 105 24.58 2.47 -20.70
N GLU A 106 25.92 2.51 -20.72
CA GLU A 106 26.69 3.55 -21.42
C GLU A 106 26.35 3.59 -22.91
N GLY A 107 26.35 2.43 -23.58
CA GLY A 107 26.01 2.33 -25.00
C GLY A 107 24.60 2.86 -25.32
N HIS A 108 23.61 2.49 -24.52
CA HIS A 108 22.23 2.99 -24.69
C HIS A 108 22.08 4.47 -24.34
N GLN A 109 22.82 4.99 -23.34
CA GLN A 109 22.79 6.40 -22.99
C GLN A 109 23.49 7.27 -24.05
N ILE A 110 24.54 6.79 -24.71
CA ILE A 110 25.14 7.47 -25.87
C ILE A 110 24.14 7.59 -27.02
N ALA A 111 23.43 6.50 -27.35
CA ALA A 111 22.38 6.54 -28.37
C ALA A 111 21.25 7.52 -28.01
N LEU A 112 20.85 7.58 -26.73
CA LEU A 112 19.87 8.57 -26.24
C LEU A 112 20.40 10.00 -26.35
N GLN A 113 21.68 10.25 -26.05
CA GLN A 113 22.30 11.57 -26.20
C GLN A 113 22.30 12.03 -27.66
N GLU A 114 22.64 11.14 -28.59
CA GLU A 114 22.61 11.43 -30.03
C GLU A 114 21.18 11.74 -30.52
N LEU A 115 20.18 10.98 -30.06
CA LEU A 115 18.77 11.18 -30.42
C LEU A 115 18.15 12.44 -29.83
N LEU A 116 18.54 12.81 -28.61
CA LEU A 116 17.96 13.94 -27.88
C LEU A 116 18.75 15.23 -28.09
N ASN A 117 20.01 15.14 -28.48
CA ASN A 117 20.96 16.25 -28.54
C ASN A 117 21.05 17.00 -27.20
N ILE A 118 21.05 16.27 -26.07
CA ILE A 118 21.19 16.80 -24.71
C ILE A 118 22.26 16.03 -23.93
N THR A 119 22.92 16.70 -22.97
CA THR A 119 23.76 16.06 -21.95
C THR A 119 23.41 16.59 -20.55
N LEU A 120 23.97 16.02 -19.48
CA LEU A 120 23.76 16.56 -18.14
C LEU A 120 24.55 17.87 -17.90
N GLU A 121 25.51 18.21 -18.76
CA GLU A 121 26.19 19.51 -18.77
C GLU A 121 25.53 20.52 -19.72
N ASN A 122 24.73 20.03 -20.67
CA ASN A 122 24.07 20.83 -21.70
C ASN A 122 22.66 20.29 -21.97
N TYR A 123 21.78 20.41 -20.98
CA TYR A 123 20.40 19.96 -21.07
C TYR A 123 19.42 21.05 -21.51
N GLY A 124 19.84 22.31 -21.50
CA GLY A 124 18.98 23.48 -21.73
C GLY A 124 19.09 24.49 -20.59
N ASP A 125 18.18 25.46 -20.57
CA ASP A 125 18.24 26.60 -19.64
C ASP A 125 17.24 26.48 -18.47
N THR A 126 16.41 25.43 -18.45
CA THR A 126 15.33 25.29 -17.47
C THR A 126 15.48 24.05 -16.58
N ILE A 127 14.84 24.09 -15.40
CA ILE A 127 14.79 22.94 -14.49
C ILE A 127 14.00 21.80 -15.14
N GLU A 128 12.98 22.12 -15.92
CA GLU A 128 12.20 21.15 -16.68
C GLU A 128 13.08 20.35 -17.63
N ASP A 129 13.96 21.02 -18.37
CA ASP A 129 14.90 20.37 -19.28
C ASP A 129 15.93 19.51 -18.50
N LEU A 130 16.39 19.99 -17.34
CA LEU A 130 17.24 19.20 -16.43
C LEU A 130 16.55 17.90 -16.00
N LEU A 131 15.27 17.98 -15.62
CA LEU A 131 14.53 16.81 -15.15
C LEU A 131 14.32 15.81 -16.30
N GLU A 132 14.00 16.27 -17.51
CA GLU A 132 13.90 15.42 -18.70
C GLU A 132 15.25 14.77 -19.05
N ALA A 133 16.35 15.53 -18.99
CA ALA A 133 17.70 15.00 -19.17
C ALA A 133 18.04 13.94 -18.12
N LEU A 134 17.73 14.17 -16.84
CA LEU A 134 17.93 13.19 -15.78
C LEU A 134 17.07 11.93 -15.95
N PHE A 135 15.88 12.06 -16.54
CA PHE A 135 15.04 10.91 -16.82
C PHE A 135 15.70 9.96 -17.82
N TYR A 136 16.28 10.44 -18.91
CA TYR A 136 16.97 9.58 -19.89
C TYR A 136 18.42 9.27 -19.52
N LEU A 137 19.14 10.25 -18.96
CA LEU A 137 20.59 10.24 -18.81
C LEU A 137 21.05 10.22 -17.35
N PHE A 138 20.24 9.69 -16.43
CA PHE A 138 20.65 9.53 -15.02
C PHE A 138 22.04 8.89 -14.93
N PRO A 139 22.98 9.40 -14.12
CA PRO A 139 24.40 9.04 -14.18
C PRO A 139 24.70 7.71 -13.49
N TYR A 140 24.12 6.62 -14.00
CA TYR A 140 24.30 5.27 -13.46
C TYR A 140 25.77 4.83 -13.50
N VAL A 141 26.49 5.07 -14.60
CA VAL A 141 27.88 4.61 -14.77
C VAL A 141 28.82 5.25 -13.73
N PRO A 142 28.85 6.59 -13.55
CA PRO A 142 29.62 7.21 -12.47
C PRO A 142 29.23 6.70 -11.07
N LEU A 143 27.94 6.48 -10.82
CA LEU A 143 27.46 5.94 -9.53
C LEU A 143 27.95 4.51 -9.28
N LEU A 144 27.90 3.64 -10.29
CA LEU A 144 28.38 2.27 -10.19
C LEU A 144 29.89 2.22 -9.93
N ARG A 145 30.67 3.09 -10.57
CA ARG A 145 32.11 3.25 -10.29
C ARG A 145 32.35 3.66 -8.83
N LEU A 146 31.64 4.69 -8.35
CA LEU A 146 31.73 5.13 -6.95
C LEU A 146 31.42 4.03 -5.94
N LEU A 147 30.43 3.17 -6.24
CA LEU A 147 30.08 2.03 -5.38
C LEU A 147 31.17 0.95 -5.37
N LEU A 148 31.89 0.74 -6.48
CA LEU A 148 32.97 -0.24 -6.59
C LEU A 148 34.29 0.25 -6.00
N ASP A 149 34.60 1.54 -6.14
CA ASP A 149 35.90 2.11 -5.77
C ASP A 149 36.07 2.26 -4.25
N SER A 150 34.99 2.56 -3.52
CA SER A 150 35.06 2.71 -2.07
C SER A 150 33.73 2.46 -1.37
N ASN A 151 33.78 1.73 -0.26
CA ASN A 151 32.63 1.59 0.63
C ASN A 151 32.29 2.89 1.39
N LYS A 152 33.16 3.91 1.36
CA LYS A 152 32.98 5.15 2.12
C LYS A 152 31.72 5.90 1.68
N PHE A 153 31.53 6.06 0.37
CA PHE A 153 30.38 6.78 -0.18
C PHE A 153 29.06 6.14 0.29
N PHE A 154 28.89 4.84 0.03
CA PHE A 154 27.66 4.13 0.40
C PHE A 154 27.45 4.11 1.92
N THR A 155 28.53 3.91 2.69
CA THR A 155 28.46 3.93 4.16
C THR A 155 27.92 5.26 4.68
N GLU A 156 28.42 6.39 4.19
CA GLU A 156 27.93 7.71 4.60
C GLU A 156 26.52 7.99 4.10
N LEU A 157 26.17 7.60 2.87
CA LEU A 157 24.81 7.70 2.36
C LEU A 157 23.82 6.98 3.27
N ILE A 158 24.09 5.71 3.63
CA ILE A 158 23.20 4.95 4.50
C ILE A 158 23.14 5.52 5.92
N LYS A 159 24.25 6.06 6.46
CA LYS A 159 24.19 6.76 7.76
C LYS A 159 23.23 7.95 7.71
N ILE A 160 23.33 8.79 6.68
CA ILE A 160 22.43 9.91 6.47
C ILE A 160 20.99 9.41 6.36
N SER A 161 20.73 8.38 5.55
CA SER A 161 19.39 7.83 5.34
C SER A 161 18.78 7.16 6.58
N ILE A 162 19.57 6.50 7.43
CA ILE A 162 19.09 5.92 8.70
C ILE A 162 18.75 7.01 9.72
N GLN A 163 19.52 8.10 9.72
CA GLN A 163 19.29 9.25 10.60
C GLN A 163 18.18 10.17 10.08
N TYR A 164 17.74 9.99 8.83
CA TYR A 164 16.65 10.74 8.25
C TYR A 164 15.39 10.59 9.08
N SER A 165 14.88 11.71 9.55
CA SER A 165 13.50 11.79 10.02
C SER A 165 12.77 12.84 9.17
N PRO A 166 11.51 12.54 8.79
CA PRO A 166 10.71 13.49 8.05
C PRO A 166 10.33 14.71 8.93
N LYS A 167 10.44 14.62 10.26
CA LYS A 167 10.16 15.70 11.23
C LYS A 167 11.46 16.30 11.78
N PRO A 168 11.66 17.62 11.76
CA PRO A 168 10.90 18.69 11.09
C PRO A 168 11.41 18.95 9.64
N LYS A 169 10.82 19.88 8.87
CA LYS A 169 11.17 20.12 7.43
C LYS A 169 12.66 20.40 7.25
N GLU A 170 13.27 20.99 8.26
CA GLU A 170 14.69 21.32 8.37
C GLU A 170 15.55 20.06 8.22
N GLN A 171 15.14 18.93 8.79
CA GLN A 171 15.91 17.68 8.74
C GLN A 171 15.94 17.05 7.34
N HIS A 172 14.88 17.19 6.55
CA HIS A 172 14.89 16.78 5.14
C HIS A 172 15.94 17.59 4.36
N ARG A 173 15.96 18.91 4.56
CA ARG A 173 16.95 19.80 3.92
C ARG A 173 18.38 19.53 4.39
N GLU A 174 18.58 19.26 5.67
CA GLU A 174 19.90 18.91 6.24
C GLU A 174 20.41 17.58 5.69
N SER A 175 19.54 16.57 5.59
CA SER A 175 19.89 15.28 5.01
C SER A 175 20.24 15.42 3.54
N LEU A 176 19.44 16.18 2.77
CA LEU A 176 19.70 16.47 1.37
C LEU A 176 21.03 17.21 1.19
N LYS A 177 21.28 18.25 1.99
CA LYS A 177 22.55 19.01 1.98
C LYS A 177 23.76 18.10 2.27
N SER A 178 23.58 17.13 3.16
CA SER A 178 24.63 16.16 3.50
C SER A 178 24.93 15.23 2.33
N VAL A 179 23.91 14.72 1.63
CA VAL A 179 24.09 13.91 0.41
C VAL A 179 24.70 14.75 -0.72
N PHE A 180 24.24 15.99 -0.90
CA PHE A 180 24.81 16.92 -1.88
C PHE A 180 26.30 17.18 -1.63
N THR A 181 26.68 17.42 -0.38
CA THR A 181 28.09 17.62 0.00
C THR A 181 28.93 16.37 -0.26
N LEU A 182 28.35 15.18 0.00
CA LEU A 182 28.99 13.91 -0.30
C LEU A 182 29.26 13.75 -1.81
N LEU A 183 28.27 14.04 -2.66
CA LEU A 183 28.43 14.00 -4.12
C LEU A 183 29.38 15.06 -4.67
N LYS A 184 29.44 16.25 -4.07
CA LYS A 184 30.33 17.34 -4.49
C LYS A 184 31.82 16.93 -4.47
N SER A 185 32.18 15.98 -3.62
CA SER A 185 33.55 15.44 -3.54
C SER A 185 33.88 14.37 -4.59
N CYS A 186 32.90 13.97 -5.41
CA CYS A 186 32.98 12.88 -6.38
C CYS A 186 32.89 13.42 -7.83
N GLU A 187 33.06 12.56 -8.83
CA GLU A 187 32.91 12.93 -10.26
C GLU A 187 31.55 13.54 -10.59
N ILE A 188 30.49 13.06 -9.94
CA ILE A 188 29.11 13.57 -10.09
C ILE A 188 29.01 15.04 -9.69
N GLY A 189 29.80 15.48 -8.71
CA GLY A 189 29.84 16.87 -8.27
C GLY A 189 30.43 17.85 -9.27
N LYS A 190 30.99 17.35 -10.39
CA LYS A 190 31.60 18.17 -11.46
C LYS A 190 30.64 18.51 -12.61
N ILE A 191 29.42 17.98 -12.60
CA ILE A 191 28.42 18.16 -13.68
C ILE A 191 27.87 19.60 -13.62
N ASP A 192 26.70 19.77 -13.00
CA ASP A 192 26.06 21.04 -12.71
C ASP A 192 25.52 21.00 -11.27
N GLN A 193 25.42 22.16 -10.63
CA GLN A 193 24.98 22.25 -9.24
C GLN A 193 23.52 21.80 -9.06
N GLN A 194 22.62 22.19 -9.97
CA GLN A 194 21.21 21.80 -9.95
C GLN A 194 21.08 20.31 -10.28
N ALA A 195 21.83 19.81 -11.27
CA ALA A 195 21.89 18.38 -11.57
C ALA A 195 22.34 17.56 -10.36
N THR A 196 23.43 17.97 -9.71
CA THR A 196 23.94 17.32 -8.49
C THR A 196 22.91 17.33 -7.36
N LEU A 197 22.15 18.42 -7.21
CA LEU A 197 21.09 18.53 -6.21
C LEU A 197 19.92 17.58 -6.50
N ALA A 198 19.44 17.51 -7.73
CA ALA A 198 18.39 16.58 -8.14
C ALA A 198 18.82 15.10 -7.98
N ILE A 199 20.07 14.78 -8.34
CA ILE A 199 20.65 13.44 -8.11
C ILE A 199 20.71 13.14 -6.61
N SER A 200 21.10 14.12 -5.78
CA SER A 200 21.12 13.96 -4.31
C SER A 200 19.73 13.62 -3.75
N GLU A 201 18.68 14.27 -4.25
CA GLU A 201 17.29 14.03 -3.87
C GLU A 201 16.87 12.61 -4.24
N ILE A 202 17.19 12.15 -5.46
CA ILE A 202 16.88 10.80 -5.93
C ILE A 202 17.58 9.74 -5.06
N LEU A 203 18.87 9.90 -4.78
CA LEU A 203 19.63 8.96 -3.95
C LEU A 203 19.13 8.89 -2.51
N LEU A 204 18.84 10.04 -1.89
CA LEU A 204 18.26 10.09 -0.54
C LEU A 204 16.89 9.41 -0.51
N SER A 205 16.06 9.66 -1.53
CA SER A 205 14.69 9.18 -1.59
C SER A 205 14.61 7.66 -1.81
N ILE A 206 15.55 7.04 -2.53
CA ILE A 206 15.60 5.57 -2.68
C ILE A 206 15.50 4.85 -1.33
N PHE A 207 16.16 5.37 -0.29
CA PHE A 207 16.16 4.77 1.05
C PHE A 207 15.13 5.37 2.02
N THR A 208 14.65 6.57 1.76
CA THR A 208 13.79 7.31 2.71
C THR A 208 12.35 7.47 2.24
N PHE A 209 12.03 7.10 1.00
CA PHE A 209 10.70 7.28 0.40
C PHE A 209 9.59 6.64 1.23
N ARG A 210 9.76 5.38 1.68
CA ARG A 210 8.76 4.70 2.51
C ARG A 210 8.57 5.36 3.88
N ILE A 211 9.64 5.91 4.46
CA ILE A 211 9.57 6.67 5.73
C ILE A 211 8.74 7.94 5.51
N SER A 212 8.98 8.65 4.40
CA SER A 212 8.21 9.85 4.03
C SER A 212 6.75 9.50 3.73
N LYS A 213 6.49 8.46 2.93
CA LYS A 213 5.15 7.97 2.54
C LYS A 213 4.31 7.59 3.76
N GLY A 214 4.87 6.80 4.69
CA GLY A 214 4.19 6.37 5.92
C GLY A 214 3.82 7.50 6.87
N ARG A 215 4.40 8.71 6.71
CA ARG A 215 4.02 9.88 7.50
C ARG A 215 2.73 10.54 7.00
N PHE A 216 2.53 10.60 5.69
CA PHE A 216 1.36 11.26 5.08
C PHE A 216 0.28 10.27 4.67
N SER A 217 0.51 8.97 4.83
CA SER A 217 -0.49 7.95 4.50
C SER A 217 -1.65 7.98 5.49
N ASN A 218 -2.75 8.62 5.11
CA ASN A 218 -4.06 8.22 5.59
C ASN A 218 -4.59 7.11 4.67
N ASN A 219 -4.43 5.87 5.11
CA ASN A 219 -4.79 4.70 4.32
C ASN A 219 -6.27 4.68 3.94
N LEU A 220 -7.15 5.17 4.82
CA LEU A 220 -8.58 5.25 4.52
C LEU A 220 -8.86 6.29 3.43
N THR A 221 -8.23 7.46 3.50
CA THR A 221 -8.37 8.50 2.45
C THR A 221 -7.81 8.03 1.11
N CYS A 222 -6.69 7.30 1.12
CA CYS A 222 -6.12 6.68 -0.10
C CYS A 222 -7.10 5.66 -0.71
N PHE A 223 -7.61 4.74 0.12
CA PHE A 223 -8.62 3.76 -0.30
C PHE A 223 -9.88 4.43 -0.85
N GLN A 224 -10.42 5.42 -0.14
CA GLN A 224 -11.57 6.20 -0.58
C GLN A 224 -11.35 6.82 -1.95
N PHE A 225 -10.24 7.53 -2.14
CA PHE A 225 -9.94 8.15 -3.43
C PHE A 225 -9.83 7.12 -4.55
N SER A 226 -9.13 6.00 -4.31
CA SER A 226 -8.99 4.91 -5.28
C SER A 226 -10.36 4.34 -5.68
N GLU A 227 -11.22 4.00 -4.72
CA GLU A 227 -12.56 3.45 -5.00
C GLU A 227 -13.45 4.45 -5.74
N ARG A 228 -13.34 5.75 -5.43
CA ARG A 228 -14.06 6.79 -6.19
C ARG A 228 -13.62 6.81 -7.65
N CYS A 229 -12.32 6.70 -7.92
CA CYS A 229 -11.78 6.62 -9.28
C CYS A 229 -12.31 5.37 -10.00
N LYS A 230 -12.31 4.20 -9.34
CA LYS A 230 -12.86 2.96 -9.92
C LYS A 230 -14.34 3.07 -10.25
N LEU A 231 -15.15 3.68 -9.36
CA LEU A 231 -16.57 3.93 -9.60
C LEU A 231 -16.80 4.86 -10.81
N LEU A 232 -15.96 5.90 -10.97
CA LEU A 232 -16.01 6.76 -12.16
C LEU A 232 -15.71 5.96 -13.43
N VAL A 233 -14.66 5.13 -13.41
CA VAL A 233 -14.26 4.28 -14.56
C VAL A 233 -15.35 3.26 -14.91
N GLN A 234 -15.95 2.60 -13.91
CA GLN A 234 -17.06 1.65 -14.11
C GLN A 234 -18.29 2.29 -14.75
N ASN A 235 -18.50 3.60 -14.52
CA ASN A 235 -19.56 4.37 -15.15
C ASN A 235 -19.07 5.13 -16.41
N HIS A 236 -18.04 4.59 -17.08
CA HIS A 236 -17.46 5.14 -18.31
C HIS A 236 -17.11 6.64 -18.22
N LEU A 237 -16.71 7.12 -17.04
CA LEU A 237 -16.38 8.52 -16.75
C LEU A 237 -17.51 9.52 -17.02
N ALA A 238 -18.75 9.06 -17.24
CA ALA A 238 -19.90 9.92 -17.54
C ALA A 238 -20.11 11.08 -16.54
N PRO A 239 -19.89 10.93 -15.22
CA PRO A 239 -20.05 12.03 -14.26
C PRO A 239 -19.05 13.19 -14.43
N LEU A 240 -18.01 13.02 -15.25
CA LEU A 240 -17.04 14.07 -15.58
C LEU A 240 -17.54 14.99 -16.71
N ALA A 241 -18.62 14.61 -17.41
CA ALA A 241 -19.20 15.39 -18.52
C ALA A 241 -18.17 15.81 -19.58
N ILE A 242 -17.32 14.86 -19.97
CA ILE A 242 -16.26 15.08 -20.98
C ILE A 242 -16.92 15.40 -22.31
N ASN A 243 -16.42 16.43 -22.99
CA ASN A 243 -16.95 16.82 -24.29
C ASN A 243 -16.61 15.78 -25.38
N GLN A 244 -17.67 15.16 -25.93
CA GLN A 244 -17.57 14.08 -26.92
C GLN A 244 -16.98 14.56 -28.25
N GLU A 245 -17.21 15.81 -28.66
CA GLU A 245 -16.66 16.36 -29.91
C GLU A 245 -15.12 16.34 -29.87
N PHE A 246 -14.53 16.69 -28.72
CA PHE A 246 -13.07 16.61 -28.55
C PHE A 246 -12.56 15.17 -28.56
N ILE A 247 -13.31 14.19 -28.03
CA ILE A 247 -12.94 12.78 -28.15
C ILE A 247 -12.85 12.38 -29.63
N GLU A 248 -13.87 12.73 -30.42
CA GLU A 248 -13.88 12.45 -31.87
C GLU A 248 -12.74 13.16 -32.61
N HIS A 249 -12.36 14.37 -32.19
CA HIS A 249 -11.20 15.08 -32.74
C HIS A 249 -9.88 14.38 -32.42
N ILE A 250 -9.66 13.98 -31.17
CA ILE A 250 -8.46 13.24 -30.77
C ILE A 250 -8.39 11.91 -31.52
N GLU A 251 -9.52 11.19 -31.66
CA GLU A 251 -9.56 9.92 -32.40
C GLU A 251 -9.26 10.10 -33.89
N LYS A 252 -9.72 11.18 -34.52
CA LYS A 252 -9.34 11.52 -35.90
C LYS A 252 -7.85 11.84 -36.03
N ASN A 253 -7.28 12.57 -35.06
CA ASN A 253 -5.86 12.90 -35.04
C ASN A 253 -4.99 11.65 -34.82
N LEU A 254 -5.45 10.71 -33.99
CA LEU A 254 -4.80 9.44 -33.70
C LEU A 254 -5.26 8.35 -34.68
N THR A 255 -4.89 8.48 -35.95
CA THR A 255 -5.22 7.42 -36.93
C THR A 255 -4.46 6.15 -36.54
N ARG A 256 -5.19 5.05 -36.23
CA ARG A 256 -4.61 3.77 -35.81
C ARG A 256 -4.37 2.86 -37.01
N ASN A 257 -3.18 2.27 -37.09
CA ASN A 257 -2.89 1.19 -38.02
C ASN A 257 -3.44 -0.13 -37.47
N SER A 258 -3.96 -0.99 -38.35
CA SER A 258 -4.48 -2.32 -37.98
C SER A 258 -3.40 -3.29 -37.50
N GLU A 259 -2.14 -3.01 -37.81
CA GLU A 259 -0.98 -3.76 -37.35
C GLU A 259 0.07 -2.79 -36.77
N PRO A 260 0.77 -3.16 -35.68
CA PRO A 260 1.84 -2.34 -35.12
C PRO A 260 2.96 -2.16 -36.15
N VAL A 261 3.46 -0.93 -36.30
CA VAL A 261 4.52 -0.57 -37.26
C VAL A 261 5.81 -1.35 -36.99
N GLN A 262 6.02 -1.78 -35.74
CA GLN A 262 7.17 -2.56 -35.33
C GLN A 262 6.77 -3.53 -34.22
N LYS A 263 7.04 -4.84 -34.37
CA LYS A 263 7.01 -5.76 -33.24
C LYS A 263 8.19 -5.43 -32.35
N VAL A 264 7.96 -4.79 -31.21
CA VAL A 264 9.03 -4.45 -30.27
C VAL A 264 9.45 -5.74 -29.54
N PRO A 265 10.66 -6.28 -29.79
CA PRO A 265 11.08 -7.52 -29.16
C PRO A 265 11.55 -7.21 -27.74
N PHE A 266 10.64 -7.28 -26.78
CA PHE A 266 10.98 -7.12 -25.38
C PHE A 266 11.47 -8.45 -24.80
N GLU A 267 12.65 -8.46 -24.19
CA GLU A 267 13.05 -9.58 -23.33
C GLU A 267 12.00 -9.76 -22.22
N GLU A 268 11.64 -11.01 -21.96
CA GLU A 268 10.88 -11.36 -20.77
C GLU A 268 11.68 -10.96 -19.54
N MET A 269 11.06 -10.13 -18.69
CA MET A 269 11.67 -9.72 -17.43
C MET A 269 11.83 -10.96 -16.55
N PRO A 270 13.02 -11.22 -16.01
CA PRO A 270 13.17 -12.31 -15.07
C PRO A 270 12.26 -12.02 -13.86
N LYS A 271 11.47 -13.00 -13.44
CA LYS A 271 10.61 -12.91 -12.25
C LYS A 271 11.50 -12.93 -11.00
N PHE A 272 12.22 -11.85 -10.72
CA PHE A 272 13.13 -11.77 -9.57
C PHE A 272 12.39 -11.67 -8.22
N LEU A 273 11.07 -11.46 -8.25
CA LEU A 273 10.26 -11.16 -7.07
C LEU A 273 9.28 -12.31 -6.74
N ASP A 274 9.81 -13.49 -6.43
CA ASP A 274 9.20 -14.45 -5.49
C ASP A 274 9.32 -13.96 -4.03
N CYS A 275 9.49 -12.65 -3.85
CA CYS A 275 9.58 -12.03 -2.56
C CYS A 275 8.15 -11.73 -2.13
N ASN A 276 7.69 -12.34 -1.03
CA ASN A 276 6.55 -11.90 -0.22
C ASN A 276 6.77 -10.46 0.27
N ILE A 277 6.86 -9.50 -0.64
CA ILE A 277 6.82 -8.09 -0.36
C ILE A 277 5.36 -7.74 -0.51
N ASP A 278 4.78 -7.24 0.57
CA ASP A 278 3.56 -6.45 0.54
C ASP A 278 3.79 -5.23 -0.35
N LEU A 279 3.69 -5.43 -1.66
CA LEU A 279 3.83 -4.39 -2.65
C LEU A 279 2.51 -3.64 -2.69
N PRO A 280 2.47 -2.34 -2.37
CA PRO A 280 1.23 -1.56 -2.38
C PRO A 280 0.62 -1.54 -3.77
N LEU A 281 -0.72 -1.50 -3.84
CA LEU A 281 -1.46 -1.23 -5.07
C LEU A 281 -1.16 0.23 -5.39
N GLU A 282 -0.14 0.51 -6.20
CA GLU A 282 0.13 1.89 -6.60
C GLU A 282 -0.95 2.38 -7.59
N TYR A 283 -1.46 1.47 -8.43
CA TYR A 283 -2.55 1.66 -9.39
C TYR A 283 -3.17 0.32 -9.82
N ASP A 284 -4.38 0.35 -10.38
CA ASP A 284 -5.01 -0.82 -11.02
C ASP A 284 -4.46 -0.99 -12.44
N ASN A 285 -3.87 -2.16 -12.74
CA ASN A 285 -3.33 -2.46 -14.06
C ASN A 285 -4.42 -3.00 -15.01
N ASP A 286 -5.33 -2.12 -15.39
CA ASP A 286 -6.34 -2.40 -16.40
C ASP A 286 -5.84 -1.97 -17.77
N THR A 287 -5.97 -2.87 -18.74
CA THR A 287 -5.55 -2.68 -20.14
C THR A 287 -6.61 -1.96 -20.97
N LYS A 288 -7.81 -1.71 -20.43
CA LYS A 288 -8.93 -1.08 -21.16
C LYS A 288 -9.30 0.25 -20.54
N SER A 289 -8.77 1.34 -21.11
CA SER A 289 -9.24 2.69 -20.79
C SER A 289 -10.68 2.91 -21.30
N PRO A 290 -11.57 3.56 -20.52
CA PRO A 290 -12.87 4.03 -21.01
C PRO A 290 -12.76 4.99 -22.19
N ILE A 291 -11.63 5.72 -22.30
CA ILE A 291 -11.33 6.63 -23.40
C ILE A 291 -10.02 6.15 -24.04
N PRO A 292 -10.08 5.27 -25.05
CA PRO A 292 -8.89 4.61 -25.58
C PRO A 292 -7.85 5.55 -26.17
N CYS A 293 -8.27 6.70 -26.72
CA CYS A 293 -7.40 7.67 -27.36
C CYS A 293 -6.43 8.36 -26.38
N ILE A 294 -6.80 8.51 -25.11
CA ILE A 294 -5.93 9.09 -24.06
C ILE A 294 -5.18 8.04 -23.23
N HIS A 295 -5.22 6.76 -23.62
CA HIS A 295 -4.64 5.68 -22.78
C HIS A 295 -3.14 5.86 -22.50
N HIS A 296 -2.35 6.31 -23.49
CA HIS A 296 -0.93 6.60 -23.29
C HIS A 296 -0.66 7.68 -22.21
N ILE A 297 -1.59 8.61 -22.03
CA ILE A 297 -1.56 9.66 -21.00
C ILE A 297 -1.83 9.04 -19.62
N VAL A 298 -2.79 8.12 -19.54
CA VAL A 298 -3.07 7.31 -18.34
C VAL A 298 -1.84 6.51 -17.93
N LEU A 299 -1.14 5.90 -18.89
CA LEU A 299 0.11 5.17 -18.64
C LEU A 299 1.23 6.08 -18.11
N GLU A 300 1.34 7.31 -18.61
CA GLU A 300 2.31 8.28 -18.08
C GLU A 300 1.94 8.66 -16.64
N LEU A 301 0.67 8.97 -16.37
CA LEU A 301 0.19 9.31 -15.02
C LEU A 301 0.42 8.17 -14.01
N ARG A 302 0.27 6.90 -14.42
CA ARG A 302 0.57 5.74 -13.56
C ARG A 302 2.01 5.74 -13.06
N LYS A 303 2.95 6.34 -13.80
CA LYS A 303 4.34 6.48 -13.36
C LYS A 303 4.48 7.34 -12.10
N LEU A 304 3.54 8.25 -11.83
CA LEU A 304 3.59 9.18 -10.70
C LEU A 304 3.78 8.44 -9.36
N ALA A 305 3.10 7.30 -9.20
CA ALA A 305 3.14 6.52 -7.95
C ALA A 305 4.42 5.69 -7.77
N ILE A 306 5.22 5.50 -8.83
CA ILE A 306 6.44 4.69 -8.81
C ILE A 306 7.73 5.51 -8.95
N GLN A 307 7.63 6.84 -9.08
CA GLN A 307 8.81 7.69 -9.13
C GLN A 307 9.55 7.73 -7.79
N PRO A 308 10.90 7.77 -7.82
CA PRO A 308 11.71 7.66 -6.60
C PRO A 308 11.77 8.96 -5.81
N SER A 309 11.51 10.13 -6.42
CA SER A 309 11.68 11.46 -5.81
C SER A 309 10.57 12.44 -6.23
N ILE A 310 10.47 13.57 -5.53
CA ILE A 310 9.47 14.61 -5.78
C ILE A 310 9.74 15.31 -7.11
N SER A 311 11.01 15.55 -7.42
CA SER A 311 11.39 16.12 -8.72
C SER A 311 10.99 15.21 -9.89
N MET A 312 11.19 13.89 -9.78
CA MET A 312 10.75 12.95 -10.81
C MET A 312 9.22 12.81 -10.89
N MET A 313 8.51 12.95 -9.76
CA MET A 313 7.03 13.03 -9.78
C MET A 313 6.53 14.27 -10.54
N ASN A 314 7.17 15.43 -10.35
CA ASN A 314 6.84 16.65 -11.11
C ASN A 314 7.12 16.49 -12.60
N LEU A 315 8.18 15.77 -12.98
CA LEU A 315 8.45 15.45 -14.38
C LEU A 315 7.33 14.63 -15.01
N VAL A 316 6.79 13.64 -14.29
CA VAL A 316 5.63 12.86 -14.77
C VAL A 316 4.45 13.79 -15.06
N LEU A 317 4.12 14.72 -14.15
CA LEU A 317 3.05 15.69 -14.39
C LEU A 317 3.31 16.58 -15.61
N LEU A 318 4.56 17.01 -15.79
CA LEU A 318 4.97 17.81 -16.94
C LEU A 318 4.76 17.02 -18.24
N ARG A 319 5.27 15.79 -18.32
CA ARG A 319 5.13 14.92 -19.50
C ARG A 319 3.68 14.55 -19.78
N THR A 320 2.88 14.29 -18.73
CA THR A 320 1.44 14.07 -18.86
C THR A 320 0.77 15.26 -19.55
N MET A 321 1.04 16.49 -19.10
CA MET A 321 0.42 17.67 -19.70
C MET A 321 0.91 17.94 -21.11
N THR A 322 2.19 17.67 -21.42
CA THR A 322 2.71 17.74 -22.79
C THR A 322 1.98 16.77 -23.71
N LEU A 323 1.92 15.48 -23.34
CA LEU A 323 1.20 14.45 -24.12
C LEU A 323 -0.27 14.80 -24.29
N LEU A 324 -0.89 15.34 -23.26
CA LEU A 324 -2.28 15.74 -23.29
C LEU A 324 -2.54 16.90 -24.25
N ASN A 325 -1.71 17.95 -24.19
CA ASN A 325 -1.84 19.07 -25.10
C ASN A 325 -1.59 18.63 -26.54
N GLU A 326 -0.57 17.80 -26.79
CA GLU A 326 -0.29 17.22 -28.11
C GLU A 326 -1.48 16.41 -28.65
N ALA A 327 -2.15 15.61 -27.79
CA ALA A 327 -3.28 14.80 -28.19
C ALA A 327 -4.53 15.64 -28.53
N ILE A 328 -4.82 16.71 -27.77
CA ILE A 328 -6.03 17.52 -27.94
C ILE A 328 -5.85 18.60 -29.02
N CYS A 329 -4.62 19.04 -29.31
CA CYS A 329 -4.34 20.04 -30.35
C CYS A 329 -4.97 19.66 -31.71
N THR A 330 -5.84 20.52 -32.23
CA THR A 330 -6.46 20.37 -33.56
C THR A 330 -5.81 21.33 -34.53
N GLN A 331 -5.24 20.83 -35.63
CA GLN A 331 -4.65 21.65 -36.71
C GLN A 331 -3.55 22.63 -36.25
N GLY A 332 -2.88 22.34 -35.13
CA GLY A 332 -1.84 23.20 -34.55
C GLY A 332 -2.36 24.33 -33.68
N GLU A 333 -3.67 24.44 -33.45
CA GLU A 333 -4.26 25.39 -32.50
C GLU A 333 -4.25 24.82 -31.08
N ILE A 334 -3.78 25.65 -30.14
CA ILE A 334 -3.72 25.31 -28.71
C ILE A 334 -5.14 25.29 -28.15
N VAL A 335 -5.53 24.16 -27.57
CA VAL A 335 -6.82 24.04 -26.89
C VAL A 335 -6.72 24.70 -25.51
N GLY A 336 -7.82 25.32 -25.07
CA GLY A 336 -7.87 26.05 -23.81
C GLY A 336 -7.59 25.20 -22.56
N ALA A 337 -7.33 25.90 -21.46
CA ALA A 337 -7.05 25.26 -20.17
C ALA A 337 -8.24 24.47 -19.62
N ASP A 338 -9.47 24.86 -19.99
CA ASP A 338 -10.69 24.21 -19.50
C ASP A 338 -10.90 22.83 -20.16
N GLU A 339 -10.61 22.71 -21.45
CA GLU A 339 -10.70 21.46 -22.20
C GLU A 339 -9.62 20.48 -21.75
N SER A 340 -8.36 20.92 -21.72
CA SER A 340 -7.24 20.10 -21.23
C SER A 340 -7.46 19.63 -19.80
N PHE A 341 -8.05 20.46 -18.93
CA PHE A 341 -8.35 20.06 -17.56
C PHE A 341 -9.37 18.91 -17.47
N GLN A 342 -10.42 18.88 -18.30
CA GLN A 342 -11.40 17.78 -18.30
C GLN A 342 -10.74 16.44 -18.61
N PHE A 343 -9.89 16.39 -19.64
CA PHE A 343 -9.17 15.19 -20.00
C PHE A 343 -8.06 14.82 -19.00
N PHE A 344 -7.44 15.80 -18.35
CA PHE A 344 -6.51 15.55 -17.25
C PHE A 344 -7.21 14.85 -16.08
N VAL A 345 -8.39 15.32 -15.68
CA VAL A 345 -9.22 14.69 -14.65
C VAL A 345 -9.66 13.28 -15.06
N ALA A 346 -10.04 13.10 -16.33
CA ALA A 346 -10.40 11.80 -16.89
C ALA A 346 -9.22 10.81 -16.81
N ALA A 347 -8.04 11.23 -17.27
CA ALA A 347 -6.84 10.40 -17.24
C ALA A 347 -6.40 10.07 -15.80
N LEU A 348 -6.50 11.03 -14.87
CA LEU A 348 -6.22 10.82 -13.45
C LEU A 348 -7.19 9.81 -12.81
N SER A 349 -8.47 9.89 -13.17
CA SER A 349 -9.50 8.96 -12.70
C SER A 349 -9.24 7.54 -13.23
N ASP A 350 -8.86 7.39 -14.50
CA ASP A 350 -8.54 6.07 -15.07
C ASP A 350 -7.20 5.50 -14.58
N ALA A 351 -6.24 6.37 -14.25
CA ALA A 351 -4.97 5.96 -13.66
C ALA A 351 -5.14 5.29 -12.29
N ARG A 352 -6.25 5.55 -11.56
CA ARG A 352 -6.62 4.88 -10.30
C ARG A 352 -5.49 4.84 -9.26
N LEU A 353 -4.76 5.94 -9.15
CA LEU A 353 -3.60 6.09 -8.28
C LEU A 353 -4.00 6.00 -6.79
N TYR A 354 -3.73 4.87 -6.14
CA TYR A 354 -4.19 4.63 -4.76
C TYR A 354 -3.60 5.65 -3.77
N HIS A 355 -2.30 5.92 -3.88
CA HIS A 355 -1.58 6.80 -2.97
C HIS A 355 -1.57 8.28 -3.41
N LEU A 356 -2.42 8.68 -4.34
CA LEU A 356 -2.46 10.07 -4.81
C LEU A 356 -2.59 11.10 -3.67
N PRO A 357 -3.44 10.91 -2.63
CA PRO A 357 -3.52 11.87 -1.53
C PRO A 357 -2.17 12.07 -0.83
N THR A 358 -1.41 10.99 -0.62
CA THR A 358 -0.07 11.01 -0.03
C THR A 358 0.94 11.69 -0.94
N ILE A 359 0.91 11.40 -2.25
CA ILE A 359 1.80 12.02 -3.25
C ILE A 359 1.57 13.54 -3.28
N LEU A 360 0.32 13.98 -3.30
CA LEU A 360 -0.07 15.39 -3.28
C LEU A 360 0.52 16.14 -2.06
N GLU A 361 0.40 15.56 -0.87
CA GLU A 361 1.01 16.16 0.33
C GLU A 361 2.54 16.22 0.25
N MET A 362 3.17 15.23 -0.37
CA MET A 362 4.62 15.19 -0.54
C MET A 362 5.11 16.24 -1.55
N LEU A 363 4.42 16.41 -2.69
CA LEU A 363 4.71 17.44 -3.69
C LEU A 363 4.70 18.84 -3.07
N GLU A 364 3.72 19.14 -2.22
CA GLU A 364 3.59 20.45 -1.56
C GLU A 364 4.65 20.70 -0.47
N LYS A 365 5.09 19.64 0.23
CA LYS A 365 5.92 19.78 1.45
C LYS A 365 7.41 19.59 1.21
N TYR A 366 7.80 18.83 0.18
CA TYR A 366 9.18 18.38 0.00
C TYR A 366 9.83 18.77 -1.33
N LEU A 367 9.14 19.50 -2.21
CA LEU A 367 9.80 20.06 -3.38
C LEU A 367 10.94 21.00 -2.95
N VAL A 368 12.14 20.69 -3.43
CA VAL A 368 13.37 21.43 -3.09
C VAL A 368 13.24 22.85 -3.65
N PRO A 369 13.45 23.91 -2.84
CA PRO A 369 13.26 25.29 -3.29
C PRO A 369 14.07 25.65 -4.55
N ASP A 370 15.30 25.14 -4.67
CA ASP A 370 16.17 25.42 -5.82
C ASP A 370 15.75 24.67 -7.10
N LEU A 371 14.90 23.64 -6.98
CA LEU A 371 14.32 22.90 -8.11
C LEU A 371 12.86 23.34 -8.37
N LYS A 372 12.41 24.41 -7.71
CA LYS A 372 11.01 24.83 -7.73
C LYS A 372 10.80 25.95 -8.75
N THR A 373 10.10 25.65 -9.83
CA THR A 373 9.68 26.65 -10.84
C THR A 373 8.19 27.01 -10.69
N ALA A 374 7.76 28.11 -11.31
CA ALA A 374 6.34 28.48 -11.38
C ALA A 374 5.51 27.42 -12.13
N LYS A 375 6.09 26.80 -13.17
CA LYS A 375 5.42 25.75 -13.96
C LYS A 375 5.22 24.47 -13.16
N LEU A 376 6.23 24.00 -12.43
CA LEU A 376 6.07 22.83 -11.56
C LEU A 376 5.07 23.08 -10.42
N GLN A 377 5.06 24.29 -9.85
CA GLN A 377 4.03 24.69 -8.88
C GLN A 377 2.62 24.66 -9.46
N PHE A 378 2.47 25.17 -10.68
CA PHE A 378 1.19 25.17 -11.38
C PHE A 378 0.69 23.74 -11.62
N LEU A 379 1.55 22.82 -12.06
CA LEU A 379 1.20 21.41 -12.26
C LEU A 379 0.76 20.72 -10.96
N ALA A 380 1.46 20.97 -9.85
CA ALA A 380 1.06 20.46 -8.54
C ALA A 380 -0.30 21.02 -8.08
N ALA A 381 -0.55 22.32 -8.34
CA ALA A 381 -1.84 22.95 -8.06
C ALA A 381 -2.96 22.37 -8.95
N GLN A 382 -2.69 22.14 -10.23
CA GLN A 382 -3.64 21.50 -11.15
C GLN A 382 -4.00 20.08 -10.71
N LEU A 383 -3.02 19.29 -10.24
CA LEU A 383 -3.25 17.98 -9.64
C LEU A 383 -4.12 18.05 -8.38
N ARG A 384 -3.91 19.07 -7.53
CA ARG A 384 -4.73 19.31 -6.32
C ARG A 384 -6.17 19.63 -6.71
N ILE A 385 -6.39 20.53 -7.67
CA ILE A 385 -7.72 20.89 -8.16
C ILE A 385 -8.42 19.68 -8.79
N ALA A 386 -7.71 18.87 -9.58
CA ALA A 386 -8.24 17.64 -10.15
C ALA A 386 -8.66 16.62 -9.08
N PHE A 387 -7.84 16.44 -8.04
CA PHE A 387 -8.18 15.62 -6.88
C PHE A 387 -9.45 16.10 -6.17
N GLU A 388 -9.56 17.40 -5.89
CA GLU A 388 -10.75 17.99 -5.26
C GLU A 388 -12.00 17.85 -6.14
N PHE A 389 -11.85 18.03 -7.46
CA PHE A 389 -12.92 17.86 -8.42
C PHE A 389 -13.49 16.44 -8.39
N ILE A 390 -12.62 15.41 -8.40
CA ILE A 390 -12.99 13.98 -8.29
C ILE A 390 -13.68 13.69 -6.95
N GLN A 391 -13.17 14.25 -5.85
CA GLN A 391 -13.77 14.11 -4.53
C GLN A 391 -15.17 14.72 -4.43
N ALA A 392 -15.45 15.77 -5.20
CA ALA A 392 -16.75 16.43 -5.23
C ALA A 392 -17.78 15.74 -6.16
N ARG A 393 -17.36 14.83 -7.05
CA ARG A 393 -18.29 14.20 -8.01
C ARG A 393 -19.36 13.34 -7.32
N PRO A 394 -20.63 13.40 -7.77
CA PRO A 394 -21.61 12.41 -7.36
C PRO A 394 -21.25 11.06 -7.98
N LEU A 395 -21.36 9.99 -7.19
CA LEU A 395 -21.03 8.63 -7.63
C LEU A 395 -22.27 7.75 -7.53
N GLN A 396 -22.46 6.90 -8.55
CA GLN A 396 -23.39 5.80 -8.47
C GLN A 396 -22.71 4.65 -7.74
N VAL A 397 -23.17 4.36 -6.53
CA VAL A 397 -22.64 3.29 -5.69
C VAL A 397 -23.67 2.18 -5.62
N PRO A 398 -23.27 0.90 -5.74
CA PRO A 398 -24.20 -0.21 -5.52
C PRO A 398 -24.92 -0.07 -4.17
N PRO A 399 -26.25 -0.30 -4.09
CA PRO A 399 -27.06 0.01 -2.92
C PRO A 399 -26.94 -1.06 -1.81
N TYR A 400 -25.72 -1.52 -1.53
CA TYR A 400 -25.44 -2.57 -0.55
C TYR A 400 -24.65 -2.00 0.62
N LEU A 401 -24.91 -2.51 1.84
CA LEU A 401 -23.97 -2.41 2.95
C LEU A 401 -23.04 -3.62 2.96
N LEU A 402 -21.77 -3.39 3.28
CA LEU A 402 -20.76 -4.43 3.36
C LEU A 402 -20.40 -4.72 4.82
N PHE A 403 -20.55 -5.97 5.24
CA PHE A 403 -20.16 -6.43 6.58
C PHE A 403 -19.32 -7.71 6.55
N PRO A 404 -18.39 -7.93 7.49
CA PRO A 404 -17.54 -9.12 7.50
C PRO A 404 -18.26 -10.39 8.02
N PHE A 405 -19.56 -10.37 8.24
CA PHE A 405 -20.33 -11.47 8.83
C PHE A 405 -21.59 -11.77 8.01
N LYS A 406 -22.13 -13.00 8.15
CA LYS A 406 -23.41 -13.43 7.55
C LYS A 406 -24.62 -13.29 8.48
N LYS A 407 -24.40 -13.41 9.80
CA LYS A 407 -25.45 -13.33 10.82
C LYS A 407 -25.27 -12.06 11.65
N CYS A 408 -26.35 -11.29 11.82
CA CYS A 408 -26.36 -10.09 12.65
C CYS A 408 -27.67 -9.97 13.43
N LEU A 409 -27.65 -9.24 14.53
CA LEU A 409 -28.84 -9.01 15.38
C LEU A 409 -29.55 -7.69 15.03
N ILE A 410 -29.23 -7.08 13.88
CA ILE A 410 -29.83 -5.82 13.44
C ILE A 410 -31.08 -6.16 12.62
N GLU A 411 -32.25 -5.74 13.10
CA GLU A 411 -33.51 -5.86 12.38
C GLU A 411 -33.46 -5.06 11.06
N ASN A 412 -34.14 -5.55 10.01
CA ASN A 412 -34.22 -4.92 8.67
C ASN A 412 -32.89 -4.89 7.87
N LEU A 413 -31.93 -5.75 8.23
CA LEU A 413 -30.72 -5.99 7.45
C LEU A 413 -30.81 -7.39 6.81
N GLU A 414 -31.04 -7.44 5.50
CA GLU A 414 -31.22 -8.70 4.78
C GLU A 414 -29.97 -9.04 3.97
N LEU A 415 -29.47 -10.26 4.13
CA LEU A 415 -28.32 -10.73 3.35
C LEU A 415 -28.74 -10.88 1.89
N HIS A 416 -28.04 -10.18 0.99
CA HIS A 416 -28.37 -10.21 -0.44
C HIS A 416 -27.97 -11.54 -1.08
N ASN A 417 -26.74 -11.98 -0.83
CA ASN A 417 -26.20 -13.25 -1.31
C ASN A 417 -25.13 -13.79 -0.35
N GLU A 418 -24.87 -15.09 -0.46
CA GLU A 418 -23.86 -15.77 0.34
C GLU A 418 -22.44 -15.60 -0.17
N ASP A 419 -22.29 -15.10 -1.40
CA ASP A 419 -21.00 -14.92 -2.07
C ASP A 419 -20.28 -13.68 -1.50
N PRO A 420 -19.13 -13.87 -0.84
CA PRO A 420 -18.38 -12.75 -0.31
C PRO A 420 -17.72 -11.94 -1.43
N VAL A 421 -17.45 -10.67 -1.16
CA VAL A 421 -16.49 -9.84 -1.89
C VAL A 421 -15.22 -9.70 -1.10
N GLU A 422 -14.10 -9.67 -1.80
CA GLU A 422 -12.80 -9.40 -1.19
C GLU A 422 -12.51 -7.90 -1.21
N LEU A 423 -12.18 -7.34 -0.06
CA LEU A 423 -11.60 -6.01 0.06
C LEU A 423 -10.13 -6.13 0.48
N THR A 424 -9.24 -5.65 -0.38
CA THR A 424 -7.80 -5.55 -0.12
C THR A 424 -7.47 -4.30 0.72
N GLY A 425 -6.43 -4.36 1.55
CA GLY A 425 -6.05 -3.25 2.42
C GLY A 425 -6.78 -3.22 3.75
N PHE A 426 -7.47 -4.29 4.14
CA PHE A 426 -8.30 -4.36 5.35
C PHE A 426 -8.04 -5.61 6.18
N VAL A 427 -8.13 -5.43 7.50
CA VAL A 427 -8.12 -6.51 8.49
C VAL A 427 -9.44 -6.49 9.25
N ILE A 428 -9.95 -7.67 9.59
CA ILE A 428 -11.18 -7.82 10.37
C ILE A 428 -10.83 -7.90 11.85
N TYR A 429 -11.56 -7.16 12.69
CA TYR A 429 -11.50 -7.26 14.13
C TYR A 429 -12.83 -7.74 14.69
N ALA A 430 -12.82 -8.89 15.36
CA ALA A 430 -14.00 -9.45 16.03
C ALA A 430 -14.10 -8.95 17.47
N TYR A 431 -15.32 -8.67 17.92
CA TYR A 431 -15.58 -8.49 19.35
C TYR A 431 -15.50 -9.85 20.06
N PRO A 432 -14.93 -9.89 21.27
CA PRO A 432 -15.05 -11.08 22.10
C PRO A 432 -16.53 -11.43 22.32
N THR A 433 -16.87 -12.71 22.21
CA THR A 433 -18.25 -13.22 22.18
C THR A 433 -19.08 -12.76 23.38
N TYR A 434 -18.46 -12.73 24.55
CA TYR A 434 -19.07 -12.31 25.81
C TYR A 434 -19.45 -10.82 25.91
N LYS A 435 -19.10 -9.97 24.94
CA LYS A 435 -19.52 -8.56 24.92
C LYS A 435 -20.92 -8.35 24.33
N LYS A 436 -21.52 -9.38 23.71
CA LYS A 436 -22.86 -9.39 23.06
C LYS A 436 -23.15 -8.08 22.32
N LYS A 437 -22.45 -7.86 21.21
CA LYS A 437 -22.61 -6.69 20.34
C LYS A 437 -23.53 -7.03 19.16
N PRO A 438 -24.42 -6.11 18.72
CA PRO A 438 -25.24 -6.32 17.53
C PRO A 438 -24.42 -6.56 16.25
N ILE A 439 -23.23 -5.97 16.22
CA ILE A 439 -22.23 -6.08 15.16
C ILE A 439 -21.07 -6.92 15.71
N PRO A 440 -20.88 -8.16 15.27
CA PRO A 440 -19.90 -9.08 15.85
C PRO A 440 -18.46 -8.78 15.43
N ALA A 441 -18.24 -8.13 14.28
CA ALA A 441 -16.92 -7.77 13.79
C ALA A 441 -16.93 -6.47 12.98
N VAL A 442 -15.80 -5.78 12.92
CA VAL A 442 -15.60 -4.50 12.23
C VAL A 442 -14.32 -4.52 11.39
N LEU A 443 -14.19 -3.58 10.47
CA LEU A 443 -13.01 -3.43 9.63
C LEU A 443 -12.02 -2.39 10.17
N LYS A 444 -10.74 -2.62 9.89
CA LYS A 444 -9.67 -1.62 10.03
C LYS A 444 -8.89 -1.51 8.71
N CYS A 445 -8.78 -0.31 8.18
CA CYS A 445 -7.97 -0.06 6.98
C CYS A 445 -6.48 -0.08 7.37
N THR A 446 -5.72 -0.96 6.73
CA THR A 446 -4.27 -1.10 6.89
C THR A 446 -3.50 -0.52 5.72
N GLY A 447 -4.11 -0.45 4.53
CA GLY A 447 -3.45 -0.02 3.29
C GLY A 447 -2.40 -1.01 2.77
N GLU A 448 -2.33 -2.22 3.34
CA GLU A 448 -1.41 -3.28 2.93
C GLU A 448 -2.14 -4.31 2.07
N ASN A 449 -1.58 -4.65 0.92
CA ASN A 449 -2.24 -5.49 -0.08
C ASN A 449 -2.42 -6.95 0.35
N SER A 450 -1.52 -7.49 1.16
CA SER A 450 -1.66 -8.85 1.70
C SER A 450 -2.86 -8.96 2.61
N ASN A 451 -3.29 -7.86 3.24
CA ASN A 451 -4.43 -7.83 4.14
C ASN A 451 -5.73 -7.84 3.33
N LYS A 452 -6.42 -8.97 3.37
CA LYS A 452 -7.69 -9.21 2.67
C LYS A 452 -8.80 -9.45 3.68
N ALA A 453 -9.92 -8.75 3.49
CA ALA A 453 -11.13 -8.93 4.26
C ALA A 453 -12.26 -9.43 3.36
N LEU A 454 -12.90 -10.54 3.73
CA LEU A 454 -14.09 -11.03 3.05
C LEU A 454 -15.34 -10.37 3.65
N MET A 455 -16.17 -9.82 2.76
CA MET A 455 -17.33 -9.01 3.10
C MET A 455 -18.59 -9.55 2.42
N TYR A 456 -19.71 -9.47 3.11
CA TYR A 456 -21.02 -9.90 2.63
C TYR A 456 -21.90 -8.69 2.35
N ARG A 457 -22.70 -8.79 1.28
CA ARG A 457 -23.58 -7.71 0.83
C ARG A 457 -24.93 -7.82 1.52
N TYR A 458 -25.39 -6.69 2.04
CA TYR A 458 -26.69 -6.55 2.68
C TYR A 458 -27.54 -5.51 1.99
N ILE A 459 -28.82 -5.81 1.85
CA ILE A 459 -29.86 -4.85 1.44
C ILE A 459 -30.52 -4.32 2.70
N MET A 460 -30.80 -3.02 2.68
CA MET A 460 -31.52 -2.35 3.76
C MET A 460 -32.97 -2.11 3.35
N SER A 461 -33.91 -2.68 4.09
CA SER A 461 -35.33 -2.40 3.92
C SER A 461 -35.76 -1.08 4.59
N ASN A 462 -35.02 -0.57 5.59
CA ASN A 462 -35.27 0.74 6.22
C ASN A 462 -33.99 1.44 6.76
N THR A 463 -33.63 2.58 6.17
CA THR A 463 -32.41 3.37 6.49
C THR A 463 -32.34 3.99 7.87
N LYS A 464 -33.47 4.35 8.49
CA LYS A 464 -33.45 5.00 9.82
C LYS A 464 -33.12 4.02 10.95
N SER A 465 -33.45 2.74 10.81
CA SER A 465 -33.31 1.73 11.87
C SER A 465 -31.87 1.21 12.05
N VAL A 466 -31.10 1.10 10.96
CA VAL A 466 -29.71 0.62 11.03
C VAL A 466 -28.81 1.71 11.59
N LEU A 467 -28.96 2.96 11.14
CA LEU A 467 -28.13 4.08 11.58
C LEU A 467 -28.26 4.40 13.08
N THR A 468 -29.37 4.05 13.74
CA THR A 468 -29.50 4.21 15.21
C THR A 468 -28.64 3.21 16.00
N HIS A 469 -28.25 2.08 15.40
CA HIS A 469 -27.37 1.09 16.02
C HIS A 469 -25.89 1.49 15.96
N PHE A 470 -25.53 2.35 15.01
CA PHE A 470 -24.20 2.91 14.88
C PHE A 470 -24.14 4.25 15.64
N LYS A 471 -23.17 4.42 16.54
CA LYS A 471 -22.99 5.69 17.27
C LYS A 471 -22.66 6.83 16.29
N ARG A 472 -22.82 8.09 16.73
CA ARG A 472 -22.62 9.34 15.96
C ARG A 472 -21.25 9.53 15.25
N GLU A 473 -20.32 8.58 15.29
CA GLU A 473 -18.96 8.71 14.75
C GLU A 473 -18.61 7.63 13.70
N VAL A 474 -19.58 7.18 12.91
CA VAL A 474 -19.36 6.22 11.82
C VAL A 474 -19.41 6.94 10.48
N GLN A 475 -18.34 6.80 9.70
CA GLN A 475 -18.24 7.33 8.35
C GLN A 475 -18.71 6.26 7.36
N THR A 476 -19.51 6.66 6.36
CA THR A 476 -19.80 5.83 5.20
C THR A 476 -18.68 5.95 4.18
N VAL A 477 -18.20 4.81 3.69
CA VAL A 477 -17.14 4.74 2.67
C VAL A 477 -17.69 4.02 1.46
N ALA A 478 -17.82 4.73 0.35
CA ALA A 478 -18.27 4.18 -0.92
C ALA A 478 -17.19 3.30 -1.54
N THR A 479 -17.61 2.17 -2.12
CA THR A 479 -16.77 1.20 -2.84
C THR A 479 -17.48 0.74 -4.10
N THR A 480 -16.74 0.11 -5.00
CA THR A 480 -17.25 -0.60 -6.18
C THR A 480 -18.20 -1.76 -5.86
N HIS A 481 -18.32 -2.16 -4.58
CA HIS A 481 -19.20 -3.23 -4.15
C HIS A 481 -20.36 -2.79 -3.24
N GLY A 482 -20.38 -1.52 -2.82
CA GLY A 482 -21.35 -0.98 -1.87
C GLY A 482 -20.72 -0.02 -0.87
N PHE A 483 -21.35 0.15 0.29
CA PHE A 483 -20.89 1.05 1.35
C PHE A 483 -20.33 0.26 2.54
N ILE A 484 -19.16 0.68 3.02
CA ILE A 484 -18.61 0.25 4.31
C ILE A 484 -19.00 1.28 5.37
N LEU A 485 -19.37 0.79 6.55
CA LEU A 485 -19.50 1.61 7.76
C LEU A 485 -18.19 1.53 8.55
N TYR A 486 -17.43 2.64 8.58
CA TYR A 486 -16.09 2.70 9.16
C TYR A 486 -16.04 3.58 10.42
N GLU A 487 -15.40 3.08 11.48
CA GLU A 487 -15.23 3.78 12.76
C GLU A 487 -13.74 4.06 12.98
N GLU A 488 -13.29 5.28 12.67
CA GLU A 488 -11.86 5.65 12.65
C GLU A 488 -11.23 5.61 14.05
N ARG A 489 -11.97 6.02 15.09
CA ARG A 489 -11.49 6.13 16.47
C ARG A 489 -11.77 4.90 17.33
N LYS A 490 -11.84 3.72 16.71
CA LYS A 490 -12.08 2.47 17.45
C LYS A 490 -10.86 2.07 18.28
N ASP A 491 -11.09 1.78 19.55
CA ASP A 491 -10.13 1.06 20.36
C ASP A 491 -10.16 -0.45 20.02
N TYR A 492 -9.31 -0.83 19.06
CA TYR A 492 -9.11 -2.23 18.66
C TYR A 492 -8.37 -3.07 19.72
N SER A 493 -7.80 -2.46 20.78
CA SER A 493 -6.91 -3.16 21.71
C SER A 493 -7.56 -4.34 22.45
N LYS A 494 -8.90 -4.36 22.54
CA LYS A 494 -9.70 -5.39 23.22
C LYS A 494 -10.57 -6.21 22.25
N MET A 495 -10.10 -6.34 21.02
CA MET A 495 -10.73 -7.09 19.92
C MET A 495 -9.77 -8.16 19.41
N ILE A 496 -10.30 -9.16 18.74
CA ILE A 496 -9.56 -10.30 18.20
C ILE A 496 -9.26 -10.00 16.72
N GLU A 497 -8.00 -10.09 16.33
CA GLU A 497 -7.55 -9.75 14.98
C GLU A 497 -7.63 -10.98 14.06
N ILE A 498 -8.32 -10.86 12.92
CA ILE A 498 -8.52 -11.93 11.95
C ILE A 498 -7.81 -11.52 10.67
N ASN A 499 -6.68 -12.18 10.41
CA ASN A 499 -5.79 -11.87 9.29
C ASN A 499 -6.02 -12.84 8.13
N ASN A 500 -6.40 -12.30 6.97
CA ASN A 500 -6.50 -13.02 5.69
C ASN A 500 -7.42 -14.25 5.71
N GLN A 501 -8.46 -14.20 6.54
CA GLN A 501 -9.45 -15.27 6.71
C GLN A 501 -10.85 -14.69 6.79
N SER A 502 -11.85 -15.50 6.44
CA SER A 502 -13.25 -15.17 6.68
C SER A 502 -13.53 -15.14 8.18
N PHE A 503 -14.19 -14.09 8.67
CA PHE A 503 -14.71 -14.09 10.04
C PHE A 503 -15.68 -15.26 10.26
N VAL A 504 -16.49 -15.63 9.26
CA VAL A 504 -17.46 -16.73 9.35
C VAL A 504 -16.77 -18.07 9.59
N GLU A 505 -15.64 -18.31 8.92
CA GLU A 505 -14.85 -19.52 9.11
C GLU A 505 -14.06 -19.50 10.42
N SER A 506 -13.72 -18.29 10.90
CA SER A 506 -12.93 -18.08 12.12
C SER A 506 -13.76 -18.04 13.41
N ILE A 507 -15.08 -18.26 13.35
CA ILE A 507 -15.97 -18.21 14.53
C ILE A 507 -15.46 -19.14 15.66
N PRO A 508 -15.09 -20.41 15.43
CA PRO A 508 -14.60 -21.28 16.49
C PRO A 508 -13.34 -20.75 17.18
N GLU A 509 -12.40 -20.19 16.43
CA GLU A 509 -11.17 -19.59 16.97
C GLU A 509 -11.47 -18.28 17.73
N VAL A 510 -12.42 -17.47 17.24
CA VAL A 510 -12.89 -16.27 17.94
C VAL A 510 -13.52 -16.65 19.29
N GLU A 511 -14.34 -17.70 19.33
CA GLU A 511 -14.93 -18.24 20.56
C GLU A 511 -13.85 -18.68 21.55
N GLU A 512 -12.87 -19.46 21.09
CA GLU A 512 -11.77 -19.95 21.93
C GLU A 512 -10.92 -18.81 22.49
N ILE A 513 -10.48 -17.87 21.64
CA ILE A 513 -9.70 -16.71 22.10
C ILE A 513 -10.53 -15.87 23.07
N SER A 514 -11.84 -15.73 22.86
CA SER A 514 -12.72 -15.01 23.79
C SER A 514 -12.72 -15.64 25.18
N ASN A 515 -12.76 -16.97 25.28
CA ASN A 515 -12.62 -17.69 26.54
C ASN A 515 -11.24 -17.45 27.16
N LEU A 516 -10.17 -17.63 26.39
CA LEU A 516 -8.79 -17.44 26.84
C LEU A 516 -8.51 -16.02 27.34
N MET A 517 -9.08 -15.00 26.69
CA MET A 517 -8.98 -13.60 27.10
C MET A 517 -9.52 -13.33 28.51
N ILE A 518 -10.45 -14.17 28.99
CA ILE A 518 -11.00 -14.09 30.35
C ILE A 518 -10.27 -15.05 31.28
N MET A 519 -9.76 -16.17 30.79
CA MET A 519 -9.15 -17.21 31.64
C MET A 519 -7.64 -17.02 31.87
N LEU A 520 -7.00 -16.09 31.15
CA LEU A 520 -5.60 -15.77 31.30
C LEU A 520 -5.40 -14.43 32.03
N PRO A 521 -4.47 -14.35 32.99
CA PRO A 521 -4.21 -13.14 33.77
C PRO A 521 -3.52 -12.03 32.96
N GLN A 522 -3.02 -12.34 31.76
CA GLN A 522 -2.34 -11.39 30.89
C GLN A 522 -3.34 -10.62 30.03
N ASN A 523 -3.13 -9.31 29.88
CA ASN A 523 -3.90 -8.52 28.91
C ASN A 523 -3.48 -8.93 27.49
N MET A 524 -4.22 -9.85 26.90
CA MET A 524 -4.17 -10.12 25.48
C MET A 524 -4.63 -8.88 24.73
N LEU A 525 -3.69 -8.01 24.37
CA LEU A 525 -3.95 -6.85 23.53
C LEU A 525 -3.91 -7.31 22.08
N LYS A 526 -5.04 -7.22 21.37
CA LYS A 526 -5.17 -7.62 19.95
C LYS A 526 -4.68 -9.05 19.67
N PRO A 527 -5.21 -10.09 20.33
CA PRO A 527 -4.80 -11.46 20.02
C PRO A 527 -5.13 -11.78 18.56
N PRO A 528 -4.14 -12.17 17.73
CA PRO A 528 -4.39 -12.54 16.35
C PRO A 528 -4.80 -14.01 16.24
N ILE A 529 -5.67 -14.33 15.29
CA ILE A 529 -5.98 -15.70 14.88
C ILE A 529 -4.85 -16.19 13.98
N GLN A 530 -3.76 -16.63 14.61
CA GLN A 530 -2.62 -17.26 13.95
C GLN A 530 -2.30 -18.56 14.68
N VAL A 531 -2.11 -19.65 13.93
CA VAL A 531 -1.89 -21.00 14.49
C VAL A 531 -0.76 -21.02 15.54
N LEU A 532 0.35 -20.34 15.28
CA LEU A 532 1.48 -20.27 16.21
C LEU A 532 1.12 -19.52 17.50
N LYS A 533 0.36 -18.41 17.39
CA LYS A 533 -0.08 -17.62 18.54
C LYS A 533 -1.14 -18.34 19.37
N MET A 534 -2.06 -19.05 18.72
CA MET A 534 -3.03 -19.91 19.39
C MET A 534 -2.33 -20.96 20.26
N LYS A 535 -1.33 -21.65 19.71
CA LYS A 535 -0.53 -22.63 20.48
C LYS A 535 0.19 -21.99 21.68
N GLU A 536 0.74 -20.79 21.52
CA GLU A 536 1.35 -20.05 22.65
C GLU A 536 0.31 -19.77 23.75
N TYR A 537 -0.90 -19.36 23.38
CA TYR A 537 -1.99 -19.08 24.32
C TYR A 537 -2.50 -20.34 25.03
N GLU A 538 -2.68 -21.43 24.29
CA GLU A 538 -3.04 -22.74 24.82
C GLU A 538 -1.98 -23.27 25.81
N GLN A 539 -0.68 -23.13 25.49
CA GLN A 539 0.39 -23.54 26.40
C GLN A 539 0.38 -22.74 27.70
N GLN A 540 0.15 -21.42 27.62
CA GLN A 540 -0.01 -20.58 28.80
C GLN A 540 -1.23 -20.97 29.63
N PHE A 541 -2.34 -21.29 28.95
CA PHE A 541 -3.55 -21.77 29.58
C PHE A 541 -3.32 -23.09 30.31
N ILE A 542 -2.77 -24.09 29.63
CA ILE A 542 -2.45 -25.41 30.20
C ILE A 542 -1.52 -25.28 31.41
N LYS A 543 -0.54 -24.37 31.36
CA LYS A 543 0.36 -24.15 32.50
C LYS A 543 -0.38 -23.67 33.76
N ILE A 544 -1.43 -22.87 33.60
CA ILE A 544 -2.23 -22.32 34.71
C ILE A 544 -3.33 -23.31 35.13
N TRP A 545 -3.90 -24.03 34.18
CA TRP A 545 -5.08 -24.90 34.35
C TRP A 545 -4.76 -26.39 34.36
N GLN A 546 -3.47 -26.76 34.43
CA GLN A 546 -2.95 -28.13 34.30
C GLN A 546 -3.76 -29.23 35.01
N PRO A 547 -4.23 -29.04 36.26
CA PRO A 547 -4.96 -30.10 36.97
C PRO A 547 -6.38 -30.38 36.42
N TYR A 548 -6.92 -29.50 35.58
CA TYR A 548 -8.32 -29.52 35.14
C TYR A 548 -8.49 -29.72 33.64
N VAL A 549 -7.39 -29.78 32.89
CA VAL A 549 -7.39 -29.83 31.43
C VAL A 549 -7.13 -31.25 30.93
N SER A 550 -7.99 -31.72 30.03
CA SER A 550 -7.73 -32.94 29.27
C SER A 550 -6.64 -32.68 28.23
N LYS A 551 -5.57 -33.49 28.23
CA LYS A 551 -4.44 -33.33 27.31
C LYS A 551 -4.78 -33.66 25.84
N ASN A 552 -5.94 -34.25 25.58
CA ASN A 552 -6.33 -34.74 24.25
C ASN A 552 -7.38 -33.85 23.55
N GLU A 553 -7.80 -32.74 24.15
CA GLU A 553 -8.80 -31.85 23.57
C GLU A 553 -8.18 -30.75 22.70
N LYS A 554 -8.82 -30.47 21.56
CA LYS A 554 -8.41 -29.39 20.64
C LYS A 554 -8.59 -28.00 21.26
N TYR A 555 -9.63 -27.82 22.09
CA TYR A 555 -10.00 -26.55 22.72
C TYR A 555 -10.24 -26.76 24.23
N PRO A 556 -9.17 -26.89 25.02
CA PRO A 556 -9.27 -27.28 26.43
C PRO A 556 -9.98 -26.23 27.30
N SER A 557 -9.98 -24.96 26.89
CA SER A 557 -10.71 -23.92 27.63
C SER A 557 -12.23 -24.13 27.51
N ARG A 558 -12.71 -24.58 26.35
CA ARG A 558 -14.13 -24.87 26.07
C ARG A 558 -14.71 -25.88 27.07
N ALA A 559 -14.03 -26.99 27.34
CA ALA A 559 -14.51 -28.00 28.28
C ALA A 559 -14.61 -27.48 29.73
N ILE A 560 -13.72 -26.57 30.13
CA ILE A 560 -13.81 -25.92 31.45
C ILE A 560 -14.99 -24.95 31.47
N ILE A 561 -15.21 -24.18 30.39
CA ILE A 561 -16.37 -23.29 30.27
C ILE A 561 -17.68 -24.08 30.28
N GLU A 562 -17.78 -25.22 29.61
CA GLU A 562 -18.98 -26.08 29.63
C GLU A 562 -19.33 -26.52 31.06
N GLN A 563 -18.33 -26.90 31.85
CA GLN A 563 -18.53 -27.23 33.27
C GLN A 563 -18.99 -26.02 34.10
N ILE A 564 -18.43 -24.84 33.83
CA ILE A 564 -18.88 -23.59 34.47
C ILE A 564 -20.33 -23.26 34.07
N GLN A 565 -20.68 -23.40 32.80
CA GLN A 565 -22.04 -23.15 32.30
C GLN A 565 -23.04 -24.15 32.88
N PHE A 566 -22.68 -25.43 32.97
CA PHE A 566 -23.50 -26.46 33.62
C PHE A 566 -23.81 -26.07 35.07
N TYR A 567 -22.81 -25.65 35.82
CA TYR A 567 -23.00 -25.16 37.20
C TYR A 567 -23.91 -23.94 37.27
N ILE A 568 -23.68 -22.94 36.42
CA ILE A 568 -24.50 -21.71 36.39
C ILE A 568 -25.97 -22.08 36.13
N LYS A 569 -26.22 -22.97 35.17
CA LYS A 569 -27.56 -23.44 34.82
C LYS A 569 -28.24 -24.19 35.97
N ASP A 570 -27.50 -25.08 36.63
CA ASP A 570 -28.01 -25.86 37.77
C ASP A 570 -28.41 -24.96 38.96
N LYS A 571 -27.56 -24.02 39.34
CA LYS A 571 -27.79 -23.17 40.53
C LYS A 571 -28.65 -21.93 40.29
N HIS A 572 -28.65 -21.37 39.09
CA HIS A 572 -29.37 -20.13 38.79
C HIS A 572 -30.59 -20.32 37.88
N GLY A 573 -30.91 -21.54 37.46
CA GLY A 573 -32.05 -21.83 36.60
C GLY A 573 -31.91 -21.18 35.22
N ASN A 574 -33.02 -20.77 34.59
CA ASN A 574 -32.97 -19.94 33.39
C ASN A 574 -32.53 -18.51 33.77
N GLY A 575 -31.79 -17.83 32.89
CA GLY A 575 -31.26 -16.48 33.13
C GLY A 575 -32.32 -15.44 33.45
N LYS A 576 -31.89 -14.26 33.93
CA LYS A 576 -32.79 -13.10 34.11
C LYS A 576 -33.50 -12.83 32.78
N ASN A 577 -34.85 -12.81 32.80
CA ASN A 577 -35.76 -12.69 31.65
C ASN A 577 -36.12 -13.99 30.91
N GLY A 578 -35.82 -15.17 31.46
CA GLY A 578 -36.24 -16.44 30.85
C GLY A 578 -35.37 -16.90 29.67
N GLU A 579 -34.24 -16.25 29.40
CA GLU A 579 -33.23 -16.75 28.46
C GLU A 579 -32.64 -18.06 29.01
N ILE A 580 -32.70 -19.15 28.23
CA ILE A 580 -32.13 -20.45 28.60
C ILE A 580 -30.60 -20.32 28.59
N PHE A 581 -29.93 -20.67 29.70
CA PHE A 581 -28.47 -20.80 29.65
C PHE A 581 -28.10 -22.00 28.77
N GLU A 582 -27.49 -21.70 27.63
CA GLU A 582 -26.91 -22.71 26.75
C GLU A 582 -25.58 -23.20 27.31
N ILE A 583 -25.38 -24.52 27.25
CA ILE A 583 -24.10 -25.16 27.54
C ILE A 583 -23.47 -25.45 26.18
N ASN A 584 -22.63 -24.54 25.73
CA ASN A 584 -22.00 -24.57 24.40
C ASN A 584 -20.49 -24.34 24.46
N GLY A 585 -19.94 -24.13 25.65
CA GLY A 585 -18.52 -23.87 25.88
C GLY A 585 -18.07 -22.46 25.52
N VAL A 586 -19.00 -21.52 25.31
CA VAL A 586 -18.70 -20.13 24.94
C VAL A 586 -19.31 -19.19 25.96
N LEU A 587 -18.49 -18.40 26.65
CA LEU A 587 -19.00 -17.47 27.65
C LEU A 587 -19.89 -16.39 27.02
N SER A 588 -21.14 -16.32 27.48
CA SER A 588 -22.04 -15.20 27.19
C SER A 588 -21.82 -14.04 28.15
N LYS A 589 -22.40 -12.88 27.84
CA LYS A 589 -22.41 -11.72 28.76
C LYS A 589 -23.10 -12.07 30.07
N GLU A 590 -24.20 -12.80 29.97
CA GLU A 590 -25.01 -13.24 31.10
C GLU A 590 -24.23 -14.21 31.99
N ASN A 591 -23.47 -15.17 31.40
CA ASN A 591 -22.57 -16.03 32.17
C ASN A 591 -21.56 -15.20 32.96
N ILE A 592 -20.94 -14.18 32.33
CA ILE A 592 -19.96 -13.32 33.00
C ILE A 592 -20.57 -12.52 34.15
N GLU A 593 -21.75 -11.95 33.97
CA GLU A 593 -22.39 -11.17 35.03
C GLU A 593 -22.79 -12.02 36.23
N VAL A 594 -23.15 -13.30 36.02
CA VAL A 594 -23.35 -14.26 37.12
C VAL A 594 -22.03 -14.56 37.82
N ILE A 595 -20.96 -14.86 37.07
CA ILE A 595 -19.65 -15.18 37.66
C ILE A 595 -19.06 -13.97 38.42
N LYS A 596 -19.27 -12.75 37.94
CA LYS A 596 -18.83 -11.51 38.63
C LYS A 596 -19.47 -11.31 39.99
N GLN A 597 -20.70 -11.79 40.19
CA GLN A 597 -21.39 -11.70 41.50
C GLN A 597 -20.74 -12.59 42.56
N MET A 598 -19.83 -13.49 42.16
CA MET A 598 -19.09 -14.40 43.05
C MET A 598 -17.77 -13.78 43.58
N ASP A 599 -17.55 -12.49 43.31
CA ASP A 599 -16.58 -11.55 43.90
C ASP A 599 -15.11 -11.99 44.00
N ILE A 600 -14.46 -12.22 42.85
CA ILE A 600 -13.00 -12.39 42.75
C ILE A 600 -12.45 -11.41 41.70
N LYS A 601 -11.61 -10.45 42.14
CA LYS A 601 -10.95 -9.44 41.30
C LYS A 601 -9.43 -9.50 41.49
N ILE A 602 -8.66 -9.37 40.41
CA ILE A 602 -7.22 -9.02 40.50
C ILE A 602 -7.00 -7.67 39.82
N LYS A 603 -6.37 -6.73 40.55
CA LYS A 603 -5.95 -5.40 40.04
C LYS A 603 -7.04 -4.66 39.25
N GLY A 604 -8.29 -4.75 39.71
CA GLY A 604 -9.43 -4.06 39.10
C GLY A 604 -9.92 -4.64 37.76
N ARG A 605 -9.48 -5.83 37.35
CA ARG A 605 -9.96 -6.53 36.13
C ARG A 605 -10.59 -7.87 36.49
N PHE A 606 -11.67 -8.20 35.79
CA PHE A 606 -12.36 -9.49 35.91
C PHE A 606 -11.67 -10.51 35.00
N TYR A 607 -11.37 -11.68 35.55
CA TYR A 607 -10.84 -12.83 34.83
C TYR A 607 -11.23 -14.09 35.62
N ILE A 608 -11.41 -15.22 34.93
CA ILE A 608 -11.76 -16.51 35.52
C ILE A 608 -10.47 -17.26 35.81
N ASP A 609 -10.30 -17.74 37.04
CA ASP A 609 -9.12 -18.52 37.43
C ASP A 609 -9.51 -19.87 38.02
N PRO A 610 -8.53 -20.78 38.22
CA PRO A 610 -8.82 -22.11 38.75
C PRO A 610 -9.52 -22.12 40.12
N ARG A 611 -9.39 -21.07 40.94
CA ARG A 611 -10.04 -20.97 42.25
C ARG A 611 -11.52 -20.69 42.11
N ILE A 612 -11.92 -19.83 41.15
CA ILE A 612 -13.33 -19.64 40.78
C ILE A 612 -13.90 -21.00 40.36
N PHE A 613 -13.21 -21.71 39.47
CA PHE A 613 -13.68 -23.02 39.00
C PHE A 613 -13.81 -24.06 40.13
N GLN A 614 -12.82 -24.16 41.02
CA GLN A 614 -12.88 -25.02 42.19
C GLN A 614 -14.03 -24.66 43.12
N PHE A 615 -14.27 -23.37 43.38
CA PHE A 615 -15.38 -22.89 44.20
C PHE A 615 -16.73 -23.33 43.65
N LEU A 616 -16.93 -23.23 42.32
CA LEU A 616 -18.15 -23.71 41.68
C LEU A 616 -18.29 -25.23 41.86
N LYS A 617 -17.21 -25.99 41.64
CA LYS A 617 -17.21 -27.45 41.80
C LYS A 617 -17.43 -27.92 43.24
N SER A 618 -16.98 -27.18 44.25
CA SER A 618 -17.23 -27.53 45.66
C SER A 618 -18.68 -27.28 46.06
N ASN A 619 -19.35 -26.31 45.45
CA ASN A 619 -20.73 -25.93 45.74
C ASN A 619 -21.77 -26.70 44.90
N SER A 620 -21.36 -27.51 43.92
CA SER A 620 -22.25 -28.42 43.18
C SER A 620 -22.51 -29.74 43.90
N ASN A 621 -21.68 -30.09 44.88
CA ASN A 621 -21.79 -31.35 45.64
C ASN A 621 -22.50 -31.19 47.00
N SER A 622 -23.01 -30.00 47.32
CA SER A 622 -23.91 -29.77 48.45
C SER A 622 -25.36 -29.90 47.98
N PRO A 623 -26.13 -30.87 48.51
CA PRO A 623 -27.52 -31.11 48.12
C PRO A 623 -28.44 -29.92 48.37
#